data_AF-A0A2T6EBE4-F1
#
_entry.id   AF-A0A2T6EBE4-F1
#
_cell.length_a   1.000
_cell.length_b   1.000
_cell.length_c   1.000
_cell.angle_alpha   90.00
_cell.angle_beta   90.00
_cell.angle_gamma   90.00
#
_symmetry.space_group_name_H-M   'P 1'
#
loop_
_entity.id
_entity.type
_entity.pdbx_description
1 polymer ?
#
loop_
_entity_poly.entity_id
_entity_poly.type
_entity_poly.pdbx_seq_one_letter_code
_entity_poly.pdbx_strand_id
1 'polypeptide(L)'
;MRPNDEQKLEILKVEMSLIQGVFDKYDDLIFRNRNWFITIWAGAIGLAFTVKDPRITYLAVLAAGLYWSLEGMMRHQYWYKYVIRYRSIREWLNNSEEEEISIYDLTNHYGKRAEKWERFHNSFFKLEPTLLGIIMVASALIALKFVPVDG
;
A
#
# COMPACT_ATOMS: atom_id res chain seq x y z
N MET A 1 15.74 -25.76 -24.32
CA MET A 1 14.67 -25.54 -25.32
C MET A 1 13.87 -24.33 -24.91
N ARG A 2 13.51 -23.44 -25.85
CA ARG A 2 12.55 -22.36 -25.56
C ARG A 2 11.13 -22.98 -25.52
N PRO A 3 10.25 -22.57 -24.60
CA PRO A 3 8.90 -23.13 -24.51
C PRO A 3 8.10 -22.83 -25.78
N ASN A 4 7.23 -23.77 -26.17
CA ASN A 4 6.22 -23.55 -27.22
C ASN A 4 5.12 -22.58 -26.72
N ASP A 5 4.23 -22.12 -27.61
CA ASP A 5 3.26 -21.09 -27.22
C ASP A 5 2.23 -21.56 -26.19
N GLU A 6 1.87 -22.86 -26.20
CA GLU A 6 1.03 -23.47 -25.17
C GLU A 6 1.72 -23.48 -23.80
N GLN A 7 2.99 -23.88 -23.74
CA GLN A 7 3.81 -23.86 -22.53
C GLN A 7 4.02 -22.43 -22.02
N LYS A 8 4.20 -21.46 -22.91
CA LYS A 8 4.26 -20.04 -22.52
C LYS A 8 2.97 -19.60 -21.84
N LEU A 9 1.82 -19.95 -22.42
CA LEU A 9 0.52 -19.63 -21.85
C LEU A 9 0.33 -20.28 -20.48
N GLU A 10 0.72 -21.54 -20.31
CA GLU A 10 0.68 -22.23 -19.02
C GLU A 10 1.57 -21.56 -17.98
N ILE A 11 2.81 -21.23 -18.35
CA ILE A 11 3.74 -20.53 -17.46
C ILE A 11 3.16 -19.18 -17.03
N LEU A 12 2.58 -18.41 -17.94
CA LEU A 12 1.98 -17.11 -17.63
C LEU A 12 0.73 -17.23 -16.75
N LYS A 13 -0.08 -18.28 -16.91
CA LYS A 13 -1.20 -18.58 -16.02
C LYS A 13 -0.73 -18.89 -14.61
N VAL A 14 0.30 -19.74 -14.47
CA VAL A 14 0.92 -20.04 -13.18
C VAL A 14 1.51 -18.77 -12.56
N GLU A 15 2.19 -17.95 -13.37
CA GLU A 15 2.78 -16.69 -12.94
C GLU A 15 1.72 -15.71 -12.40
N MET A 16 0.59 -15.54 -13.10
CA MET A 16 -0.53 -14.72 -12.61
C MET A 16 -1.07 -15.21 -11.27
N SER A 17 -1.22 -16.53 -11.10
CA SER A 17 -1.68 -17.12 -9.84
C SER A 17 -0.71 -16.83 -8.69
N LEU A 18 0.60 -16.98 -8.93
CA LEU A 18 1.63 -16.64 -7.95
C LEU A 18 1.62 -15.15 -7.59
N ILE A 19 1.53 -14.28 -8.61
CA ILE A 19 1.46 -12.82 -8.43
C ILE A 19 0.23 -12.44 -7.62
N GLN A 20 -0.93 -13.04 -7.91
CA GLN A 20 -2.16 -12.80 -7.17
C GLN A 20 -2.05 -13.23 -5.72
N GLY A 21 -1.49 -14.42 -5.43
CA GLY A 21 -1.25 -14.85 -4.05
C GLY A 21 -0.30 -13.91 -3.28
N VAL A 22 0.67 -13.30 -3.96
CA VAL A 22 1.54 -12.29 -3.36
C VAL A 22 0.78 -10.98 -3.10
N PHE A 23 -0.11 -10.55 -4.00
CA PHE A 23 -0.97 -9.38 -3.75
C PHE A 23 -1.84 -9.57 -2.53
N ASP A 24 -2.57 -10.68 -2.48
CA ASP A 24 -3.52 -10.97 -1.40
C ASP A 24 -2.80 -10.93 -0.06
N LYS A 25 -1.60 -11.53 0.02
CA LYS A 25 -0.74 -11.47 1.21
C LYS A 25 -0.38 -10.04 1.62
N TYR A 26 0.02 -9.18 0.67
CA TYR A 26 0.42 -7.81 1.00
C TYR A 26 -0.77 -6.92 1.34
N ASP A 27 -1.89 -7.07 0.64
CA ASP A 27 -3.11 -6.33 0.96
C ASP A 27 -3.64 -6.75 2.35
N ASP A 28 -3.66 -8.05 2.68
CA ASP A 28 -3.99 -8.53 4.03
C ASP A 28 -3.07 -7.95 5.11
N LEU A 29 -1.76 -7.90 4.84
CA LEU A 29 -0.80 -7.31 5.75
C LEU A 29 -1.08 -5.81 5.97
N ILE A 30 -1.39 -5.06 4.91
CA ILE A 30 -1.76 -3.64 4.99
C ILE A 30 -3.02 -3.47 5.84
N PHE A 31 -4.08 -4.23 5.53
CA PHE A 31 -5.35 -4.14 6.25
C PHE A 31 -5.19 -4.48 7.74
N ARG A 32 -4.45 -5.55 8.05
CA ARG A 32 -4.19 -5.94 9.43
C ARG A 32 -3.39 -4.87 10.17
N ASN A 33 -2.30 -4.38 9.59
CA ASN A 33 -1.47 -3.34 10.21
C ASN A 33 -2.27 -2.06 10.45
N ARG A 34 -3.18 -1.72 9.55
CA ARG A 34 -4.08 -0.58 9.69
C ARG A 34 -5.00 -0.69 10.89
N ASN A 35 -5.66 -1.83 11.04
CA ASN A 35 -6.60 -2.06 12.15
C ASN A 35 -5.89 -1.98 13.50
N TRP A 36 -4.71 -2.60 13.61
CA TRP A 36 -3.86 -2.48 14.80
C TRP A 36 -3.44 -1.04 15.08
N PHE A 37 -3.00 -0.32 14.05
CA PHE A 37 -2.58 1.07 14.20
C PHE A 37 -3.72 1.98 14.67
N ILE A 38 -4.91 1.89 14.06
CA ILE A 38 -6.10 2.65 14.47
C ILE A 38 -6.42 2.38 15.95
N THR A 39 -6.33 1.13 16.39
CA THR A 39 -6.64 0.72 17.77
C THR A 39 -5.66 1.35 18.76
N ILE A 40 -4.36 1.24 18.50
CA ILE A 40 -3.30 1.83 19.34
C ILE A 40 -3.42 3.36 19.35
N TRP A 41 -3.66 3.95 18.19
CA TRP A 41 -3.79 5.40 18.05
C TRP A 41 -5.02 5.96 18.77
N ALA A 42 -6.18 5.30 18.67
CA ALA A 42 -7.38 5.68 19.41
C ALA A 42 -7.16 5.57 20.93
N GLY A 43 -6.50 4.50 21.37
CA GLY A 43 -6.08 4.33 22.76
C GLY A 43 -5.15 5.44 23.24
N ALA A 44 -4.19 5.87 22.41
CA ALA A 44 -3.26 6.96 22.73
C ALA A 44 -3.99 8.30 22.89
N ILE A 45 -4.96 8.61 22.02
CA ILE A 45 -5.80 9.81 22.19
C ILE A 45 -6.62 9.72 23.48
N GLY A 46 -7.28 8.59 23.74
CA GLY A 46 -8.04 8.40 24.98
C GLY A 46 -7.17 8.59 26.22
N LEU A 47 -5.94 8.06 26.19
CA LEU A 47 -4.97 8.24 27.27
C LEU A 47 -4.53 9.70 27.44
N ALA A 48 -4.40 10.46 26.35
CA ALA A 48 -4.09 11.89 26.40
C ALA A 48 -5.16 12.67 27.20
N PHE A 49 -6.44 12.32 27.06
CA PHE A 49 -7.51 12.92 27.86
C PHE A 49 -7.46 12.52 29.33
N THR A 50 -7.12 11.26 29.63
CA THR A 50 -7.02 10.77 31.01
C THR A 50 -5.85 11.38 31.77
N VAL A 51 -4.68 11.46 31.14
CA VAL A 51 -3.44 11.98 31.75
C VAL A 51 -3.36 13.51 31.64
N LYS A 52 -4.22 14.12 30.80
CA LYS A 52 -4.25 15.58 30.55
C LYS A 52 -2.91 16.13 30.04
N ASP A 53 -2.15 15.29 29.33
CA ASP A 53 -0.87 15.68 28.74
C ASP A 53 -1.04 15.89 27.23
N PRO A 54 -1.01 17.15 26.74
CA PRO A 54 -1.15 17.46 25.32
C PRO A 54 0.03 16.91 24.48
N ARG A 55 1.17 16.56 25.09
CA ARG A 55 2.31 15.94 24.39
C ARG A 55 1.93 14.64 23.71
N ILE A 56 1.02 13.87 24.32
CA ILE A 56 0.55 12.59 23.79
C ILE A 56 -0.26 12.80 22.52
N THR A 57 -1.02 13.89 22.44
CA THR A 57 -1.78 14.24 21.23
C THR A 57 -0.86 14.68 20.09
N TYR A 58 0.23 15.41 20.37
CA TYR A 58 1.24 15.72 19.34
C TYR A 58 1.91 14.44 18.80
N LEU A 59 2.21 13.48 19.68
CA LEU A 59 2.73 12.17 19.27
C LEU A 59 1.71 11.40 18.42
N ALA A 60 0.42 11.50 18.70
CA ALA A 60 -0.63 10.89 17.90
C ALA A 60 -0.76 11.51 16.49
N VAL A 61 -0.58 12.83 16.35
CA VAL A 61 -0.50 13.50 15.03
C VAL A 61 0.71 12.98 14.25
N LEU A 62 1.89 12.97 14.89
CA LEU A 62 3.12 12.47 14.28
C LEU A 62 2.99 11.00 13.86
N ALA A 63 2.42 10.16 14.73
CA ALA A 63 2.20 8.75 14.47
C ALA A 63 1.30 8.54 13.25
N ALA A 64 0.23 9.32 13.07
CA ALA A 64 -0.66 9.22 11.91
C ALA A 64 0.08 9.53 10.61
N GLY A 65 0.91 10.58 10.59
CA GLY A 65 1.74 10.93 9.44
C GLY A 65 2.81 9.89 9.11
N LEU A 66 3.46 9.33 10.14
CA LEU A 66 4.43 8.24 9.99
C LEU A 66 3.78 6.97 9.46
N TYR A 67 2.59 6.61 9.96
CA TYR A 67 1.85 5.45 9.48
C TYR A 67 1.46 5.59 8.01
N TRP A 68 0.91 6.73 7.61
CA TRP A 68 0.59 7.02 6.21
C TRP A 68 1.84 6.88 5.31
N SER A 69 2.99 7.40 5.78
CA SER A 69 4.26 7.30 5.05
C SER A 69 4.73 5.84 4.92
N LEU A 70 4.66 5.05 6.01
CA LEU A 70 5.06 3.64 6.01
C LEU A 70 4.16 2.79 5.10
N GLU A 71 2.84 3.02 5.12
CA GLU A 71 1.92 2.32 4.22
C GLU A 71 2.25 2.65 2.75
N GLY A 72 2.50 3.93 2.44
CA GLY A 72 2.90 4.38 1.11
C GLY A 72 4.22 3.75 0.64
N MET A 73 5.23 3.69 1.50
CA MET A 73 6.51 3.03 1.21
C MET A 73 6.33 1.54 0.93
N MET A 74 5.53 0.85 1.72
CA MET A 74 5.29 -0.59 1.54
C MET A 74 4.59 -0.87 0.20
N ARG A 75 3.61 -0.05 -0.17
CA ARG A 75 2.95 -0.12 -1.48
C ARG A 75 3.92 0.17 -2.62
N HIS A 76 4.78 1.18 -2.47
CA HIS A 76 5.76 1.58 -3.47
C HIS A 76 6.81 0.50 -3.74
N GLN A 77 7.36 -0.10 -2.69
CA GLN A 77 8.50 -1.02 -2.80
C GLN A 77 8.08 -2.43 -3.19
N TYR A 78 6.97 -2.91 -2.63
CA TYR A 78 6.56 -4.30 -2.73
C TYR A 78 5.34 -4.47 -3.64
N TRP A 79 4.22 -3.80 -3.35
CA TRP A 79 2.95 -4.05 -4.06
C TRP A 79 2.99 -3.63 -5.55
N TYR A 80 3.45 -2.41 -5.85
CA TYR A 80 3.28 -1.85 -7.20
C TYR A 80 4.06 -2.58 -8.30
N LYS A 81 5.18 -3.23 -7.98
CA LYS A 81 5.97 -4.01 -8.96
C LYS A 81 5.18 -5.19 -9.51
N TYR A 82 4.50 -5.91 -8.61
CA TYR A 82 3.63 -7.01 -8.98
C TYR A 82 2.43 -6.50 -9.79
N VAL A 83 1.87 -5.32 -9.47
CA VAL A 83 0.71 -4.74 -10.20
C VAL A 83 1.03 -4.47 -11.66
N ILE A 84 2.20 -3.89 -11.93
CA ILE A 84 2.63 -3.67 -13.30
C ILE A 84 2.76 -5.02 -14.02
N ARG A 85 3.35 -6.02 -13.36
CA ARG A 85 3.49 -7.35 -13.96
C ARG A 85 2.14 -7.96 -14.32
N TYR A 86 1.22 -7.97 -13.37
CA TYR A 86 -0.13 -8.48 -13.57
C TYR A 86 -0.84 -7.78 -14.75
N ARG A 87 -0.75 -6.45 -14.82
CA ARG A 87 -1.32 -5.67 -15.93
C ARG A 87 -0.67 -6.04 -17.26
N SER A 88 0.65 -6.22 -17.31
CA SER A 88 1.36 -6.61 -18.53
C SER A 88 0.95 -8.00 -19.04
N ILE A 89 0.78 -8.99 -18.16
CA ILE A 89 0.31 -10.32 -18.57
C ILE A 89 -1.14 -10.24 -19.07
N ARG A 90 -1.99 -9.47 -18.37
CA ARG A 90 -3.39 -9.27 -18.77
C ARG A 90 -3.52 -8.55 -20.10
N GLU A 91 -2.72 -7.52 -20.33
CA GLU A 91 -2.68 -6.78 -21.61
C GLU A 91 -2.22 -7.68 -22.74
N TRP A 92 -1.14 -8.45 -22.54
CA TRP A 92 -0.68 -9.45 -23.52
C TRP A 92 -1.73 -10.53 -23.82
N LEU A 93 -2.51 -10.98 -22.83
CA LEU A 93 -3.59 -11.96 -23.05
C LEU A 93 -4.78 -11.39 -23.83
N ASN A 94 -5.05 -10.09 -23.72
CA ASN A 94 -6.22 -9.45 -24.31
C ASN A 94 -5.93 -8.75 -25.65
N ASN A 95 -4.69 -8.30 -25.86
CA ASN A 95 -4.27 -7.59 -27.05
C ASN A 95 -3.41 -8.52 -27.93
N SER A 96 -3.93 -8.90 -29.10
CA SER A 96 -3.22 -9.75 -30.08
C SER A 96 -2.06 -9.05 -30.81
N GLU A 97 -1.85 -7.76 -30.56
CA GLU A 97 -0.88 -6.91 -31.27
C GLU A 97 0.36 -6.56 -30.42
N GLU A 98 0.43 -6.99 -29.15
CA GLU A 98 1.52 -6.59 -28.25
C GLU A 98 2.81 -7.42 -28.37
N GLU A 99 3.93 -6.70 -28.22
CA GLU A 99 5.33 -7.17 -28.23
C GLU A 99 5.59 -8.36 -27.28
N GLU A 100 6.65 -9.10 -27.59
CA GLU A 100 7.17 -10.23 -26.83
C GLU A 100 7.10 -10.01 -25.30
N ILE A 101 6.32 -10.85 -24.61
CA ILE A 101 6.27 -10.86 -23.14
C ILE A 101 7.45 -11.65 -22.57
N SER A 102 8.10 -11.11 -21.53
CA SER A 102 9.07 -11.88 -20.75
C SER A 102 8.36 -13.08 -20.11
N ILE A 103 8.93 -14.28 -20.25
CA ILE A 103 8.37 -15.50 -19.65
C ILE A 103 8.98 -15.67 -18.26
N TYR A 104 8.14 -15.84 -17.24
CA TYR A 104 8.55 -16.04 -15.84
C TYR A 104 9.28 -14.83 -15.24
N ASP A 105 8.60 -13.68 -15.17
CA ASP A 105 9.14 -12.43 -14.62
C ASP A 105 8.23 -11.85 -13.51
N LEU A 106 8.27 -12.47 -12.34
CA LEU A 106 7.40 -12.16 -11.20
C LEU A 106 7.38 -10.68 -10.78
N THR A 107 8.43 -9.91 -11.08
CA THR A 107 8.56 -8.52 -10.61
C THR A 107 8.57 -7.50 -11.75
N ASN A 108 8.30 -7.94 -12.98
CA ASN A 108 8.37 -7.10 -14.18
C ASN A 108 9.73 -6.40 -14.31
N HIS A 109 10.81 -7.14 -14.08
CA HIS A 109 12.17 -6.62 -14.19
C HIS A 109 12.55 -6.31 -15.63
N TYR A 110 12.08 -7.16 -16.56
CA TYR A 110 12.39 -7.15 -17.99
C TYR A 110 11.28 -6.55 -18.86
N GLY A 111 10.11 -6.24 -18.28
CA GLY A 111 9.00 -5.61 -19.00
C GLY A 111 8.92 -4.09 -18.83
N LYS A 112 7.78 -3.51 -19.24
CA LYS A 112 7.52 -2.06 -19.22
C LYS A 112 7.54 -1.54 -17.79
N ARG A 113 8.49 -0.67 -17.44
CA ARG A 113 8.55 -0.04 -16.11
C ARG A 113 7.68 1.20 -16.09
N ALA A 114 6.74 1.27 -15.15
CA ALA A 114 6.00 2.50 -14.89
C ALA A 114 6.95 3.64 -14.48
N GLU A 115 6.59 4.87 -14.88
CA GLU A 115 7.32 6.08 -14.52
C GLU A 115 7.41 6.24 -13.00
N LYS A 116 8.52 6.82 -12.52
CA LYS A 116 8.75 7.02 -11.07
C LYS A 116 7.64 7.82 -10.42
N TRP A 117 7.11 8.81 -11.12
CA TRP A 117 6.04 9.68 -10.64
C TRP A 117 4.71 8.93 -10.50
N GLU A 118 4.30 8.20 -11.53
CA GLU A 118 3.08 7.40 -11.50
C GLU A 118 3.12 6.36 -10.38
N ARG A 119 4.28 5.71 -10.22
CA ARG A 119 4.53 4.77 -9.12
C ARG A 119 4.40 5.43 -7.76
N PHE A 120 4.97 6.61 -7.58
CA PHE A 120 4.88 7.35 -6.33
C PHE A 120 3.43 7.75 -6.03
N HIS A 121 2.76 8.39 -6.99
CA HIS A 121 1.38 8.86 -6.83
C HIS A 121 0.42 7.71 -6.48
N ASN A 122 0.47 6.60 -7.23
CA ASN A 122 -0.39 5.44 -7.01
C ASN A 122 -0.11 4.69 -5.70
N SER A 123 1.08 4.88 -5.11
CA SER A 123 1.45 4.22 -3.85
C SER A 123 1.09 5.04 -2.62
N PHE A 124 1.27 6.36 -2.66
CA PHE A 124 1.08 7.25 -1.51
C PHE A 124 -0.32 7.88 -1.46
N PHE A 125 -0.91 8.20 -2.63
CA PHE A 125 -2.17 8.96 -2.71
C PHE A 125 -3.37 8.09 -3.08
N LYS A 126 -3.33 6.81 -2.71
CA LYS A 126 -4.53 5.97 -2.79
C LYS A 126 -5.60 6.56 -1.86
N LEU A 127 -6.82 6.68 -2.35
CA LEU A 127 -7.90 7.42 -1.68
C LEU A 127 -8.14 6.93 -0.25
N GLU A 128 -8.19 5.61 -0.07
CA GLU A 128 -8.50 4.98 1.20
C GLU A 128 -7.48 5.29 2.34
N PRO A 129 -6.16 5.02 2.21
CA PRO A 129 -5.20 5.37 3.26
C PRO A 129 -5.02 6.89 3.44
N THR A 130 -5.15 7.66 2.36
CA THR A 130 -5.02 9.12 2.43
C THR A 130 -6.17 9.72 3.23
N LEU A 131 -7.41 9.28 2.96
CA LEU A 131 -8.58 9.72 3.69
C LEU A 131 -8.50 9.35 5.17
N LEU A 132 -8.07 8.11 5.47
CA LEU A 132 -7.85 7.68 6.85
C LEU A 132 -6.81 8.56 7.55
N GLY A 133 -5.66 8.80 6.92
CA GLY A 133 -4.62 9.67 7.47
C GLY A 133 -5.12 11.08 7.76
N ILE A 134 -5.89 11.67 6.84
CA ILE A 134 -6.52 12.99 7.02
C ILE A 134 -7.48 12.98 8.22
N ILE A 135 -8.36 11.99 8.32
CA ILE A 135 -9.32 11.87 9.42
C ILE A 135 -8.60 11.74 10.76
N MET A 136 -7.55 10.93 10.83
CA MET A 136 -6.76 10.74 12.05
C MET A 136 -6.07 12.04 12.45
N VAL A 137 -5.35 12.68 11.53
CA VAL A 137 -4.70 13.97 11.81
C VAL A 137 -5.71 15.02 12.25
N ALA A 138 -6.83 15.17 11.55
CA ALA A 138 -7.88 16.12 11.92
C ALA A 138 -8.44 15.84 13.31
N SER A 139 -8.70 14.58 13.63
CA SER A 139 -9.22 14.15 14.94
C SER A 139 -8.23 14.41 16.07
N ALA A 140 -6.93 14.17 15.85
CA ALA A 140 -5.89 14.52 16.83
C ALA A 140 -5.73 16.04 16.99
N LEU A 141 -5.81 16.82 15.91
CA LEU A 141 -5.80 18.29 15.99
C LEU A 141 -7.01 18.85 16.73
N ILE A 142 -8.18 18.23 16.56
CA ILE A 142 -9.37 18.56 17.36
C ILE A 142 -9.11 18.22 18.82
N ALA A 143 -8.59 17.02 19.11
CA ALA A 143 -8.27 16.61 20.47
C ALA A 143 -7.31 17.60 21.16
N LEU A 144 -6.32 18.16 20.46
CA LEU A 144 -5.42 19.18 21.03
C LEU A 144 -6.16 20.39 21.62
N LYS A 145 -7.30 20.80 21.05
CA LYS A 145 -8.09 21.92 21.56
C LYS A 145 -8.90 21.56 22.81
N PHE A 146 -9.20 20.28 22.99
CA PHE A 146 -10.11 19.80 24.03
C PHE A 146 -9.42 19.05 25.16
N VAL A 147 -8.18 18.58 24.97
CA VAL A 147 -7.38 18.00 26.05
C VAL A 147 -7.11 19.11 27.07
N PRO A 148 -7.61 19.00 28.31
CA PRO A 148 -7.35 19.98 29.34
C PRO A 148 -5.86 19.98 29.65
N VAL A 149 -5.26 21.16 29.76
CA VAL A 149 -3.87 21.31 30.20
C VAL A 149 -3.95 21.64 31.68
N ASP A 150 -3.43 20.76 32.54
CA ASP A 150 -3.22 21.13 33.93
C ASP A 150 -2.12 22.22 33.94
N GLY A 151 -2.53 23.46 34.23
CA GLY A 151 -1.65 24.62 34.41
C GLY A 151 -1.08 24.68 35.82
#